data_AF-A0A428S0C2-F1
#
_entry.id   AF-A0A428S0C2-F1
#
_cell.length_a   1.000
_cell.length_b   1.000
_cell.length_c   1.000
_cell.angle_alpha   90.00
_cell.angle_beta   90.00
_cell.angle_gamma   90.00
#
_symmetry.space_group_name_H-M   'P 1'
#
loop_
_entity.id
_entity.type
_entity.pdbx_description
1 polymer ?
#
loop_
_entity_poly.entity_id
_entity_poly.type
_entity_poly.pdbx_seq_one_letter_code
_entity_poly.pdbx_strand_id
1 'polypeptide(L)'
;MPSDSSHALVRQGFFGWLAPSSPKKSSSSIPKPPARGPAPDDVYHEENKAVWKEVKDRNGNESTLIFAIVSSDQKKPMRKLMDEKKKGGKLQSTVVVTTQSHLQDVMNATVGTRYKTLYLLVSSTVDYLTYNIAGFFKSVYVTPCGLRSQHDALYIGSSSTFAGLRTYEWDRRTDSKLLKKRITYAEGCVIDLQDNLEEARRVLNEPIVQPNLEETDKVEIKRQFDLFREDVVCGSEGSRGTSRHGFRGGKVF
;
A
#
# COMPACT_ATOMS: atom_id res chain seq x y z
N MET A 1 -37.72 -61.97 5.56
CA MET A 1 -37.44 -63.11 6.44
C MET A 1 -35.95 -63.40 6.37
N PRO A 2 -35.17 -63.21 7.44
CA PRO A 2 -33.77 -63.55 7.46
C PRO A 2 -33.60 -64.99 7.96
N SER A 3 -32.64 -65.72 7.37
CA SER A 3 -32.19 -67.01 7.89
C SER A 3 -30.68 -66.96 8.10
N ASP A 4 -30.31 -67.36 9.31
CA ASP A 4 -29.02 -67.68 9.88
C ASP A 4 -28.06 -68.47 8.97
N SER A 5 -26.74 -68.34 9.18
CA SER A 5 -26.02 -69.24 10.11
C SER A 5 -24.49 -69.17 9.99
N SER A 6 -23.86 -68.80 11.12
CA SER A 6 -22.82 -69.50 11.90
C SER A 6 -21.53 -70.10 11.26
N HIS A 7 -20.40 -69.55 11.74
CA HIS A 7 -19.21 -70.19 12.34
C HIS A 7 -18.55 -71.45 11.73
N ALA A 8 -17.22 -71.36 11.50
CA ALA A 8 -16.24 -72.32 12.05
C ALA A 8 -14.80 -71.77 12.04
N LEU A 9 -14.16 -71.85 13.21
CA LEU A 9 -12.73 -71.65 13.52
C LEU A 9 -11.98 -72.99 13.37
N VAL A 10 -10.77 -72.99 12.81
CA VAL A 10 -9.79 -74.07 13.04
C VAL A 10 -8.40 -73.51 13.33
N ARG A 11 -7.78 -74.10 14.35
CA ARG A 11 -6.54 -73.78 15.05
C ARG A 11 -5.26 -74.21 14.30
N GLN A 12 -4.23 -73.38 14.49
CA GLN A 12 -2.82 -73.63 14.85
C GLN A 12 -2.07 -74.89 14.34
N GLY A 13 -0.89 -74.62 13.79
CA GLY A 13 0.28 -75.51 13.79
C GLY A 13 1.56 -74.67 14.00
N PHE A 14 2.46 -75.13 14.88
CA PHE A 14 3.70 -74.46 15.33
C PHE A 14 4.92 -75.34 14.98
N PHE A 15 6.11 -74.71 14.98
CA PHE A 15 7.50 -75.19 14.89
C PHE A 15 8.24 -75.09 13.54
N GLY A 16 9.35 -74.34 13.58
CA GLY A 16 10.40 -74.32 12.57
C GLY A 16 11.29 -73.08 12.65
N TRP A 17 12.20 -73.00 13.63
CA TRP A 17 13.32 -72.06 13.62
C TRP A 17 14.37 -72.50 12.61
N LEU A 18 14.90 -71.57 11.81
CA LEU A 18 16.29 -71.45 11.34
C LEU A 18 16.44 -70.14 10.54
N ALA A 19 17.29 -69.23 11.03
CA ALA A 19 17.82 -68.10 10.25
C ALA A 19 19.04 -68.57 9.44
N PRO A 20 19.41 -67.91 8.32
CA PRO A 20 20.36 -66.80 8.46
C PRO A 20 20.31 -65.68 7.39
N SER A 21 21.01 -64.59 7.73
CA SER A 21 21.72 -63.62 6.89
C SER A 21 20.98 -62.42 6.27
N SER A 22 21.46 -61.24 6.66
CA SER A 22 21.08 -59.90 6.18
C SER A 22 21.47 -59.65 4.72
N PRO A 23 20.83 -58.64 4.08
CA PRO A 23 21.65 -57.60 3.46
C PRO A 23 21.24 -56.17 3.85
N LYS A 24 22.33 -55.40 4.02
CA LYS A 24 22.56 -53.96 4.17
C LYS A 24 21.43 -53.00 3.80
N LYS A 25 21.16 -52.09 4.74
CA LYS A 25 20.53 -50.77 4.56
C LYS A 25 21.15 -50.02 3.37
N SER A 26 20.36 -49.74 2.33
CA SER A 26 20.59 -48.61 1.44
C SER A 26 19.72 -47.45 1.92
N SER A 27 20.36 -46.45 2.53
CA SER A 27 19.75 -45.17 2.84
C SER A 27 19.54 -44.40 1.53
N SER A 28 18.42 -44.66 0.86
CA SER A 28 17.86 -43.72 -0.11
C SER A 28 17.30 -42.55 0.68
N SER A 29 18.07 -41.47 0.81
CA SER A 29 17.58 -40.19 1.28
C SER A 29 16.63 -39.64 0.22
N ILE A 30 15.36 -40.00 0.32
CA ILE A 30 14.29 -39.30 -0.38
C ILE A 30 14.39 -37.82 0.02
N PRO A 31 14.57 -36.89 -0.93
CA PRO A 31 14.58 -35.48 -0.62
C PRO A 31 13.28 -35.12 0.10
N LYS A 32 13.42 -34.56 1.31
CA LYS A 32 12.29 -33.99 2.06
C LYS A 32 11.55 -33.06 1.09
N PRO A 33 10.23 -33.20 0.90
CA PRO A 33 9.50 -32.28 0.05
C PRO A 33 9.74 -30.85 0.55
N PRO A 34 9.85 -29.85 -0.34
CA PRO A 34 10.02 -28.47 0.07
C PRO A 34 8.94 -28.13 1.10
N ALA A 35 9.35 -27.41 2.16
CA ALA A 35 8.49 -27.06 3.27
C ALA A 35 7.13 -26.60 2.73
N ARG A 36 6.04 -27.26 3.17
CA ARG A 36 4.69 -26.73 2.95
C ARG A 36 4.73 -25.28 3.39
N GLY A 37 4.30 -24.38 2.50
CA GLY A 37 4.12 -22.98 2.86
C GLY A 37 3.33 -22.86 4.17
N PRO A 38 3.47 -21.74 4.89
CA PRO A 38 2.75 -21.52 6.14
C PRO A 38 1.28 -21.91 5.98
N ALA A 39 0.74 -22.55 7.02
CA ALA A 39 -0.67 -22.94 7.01
C ALA A 39 -1.53 -21.69 6.75
N PRO A 40 -2.70 -21.81 6.08
CA PRO A 40 -3.53 -20.65 5.75
C PRO A 40 -3.84 -19.75 6.95
N ASP A 41 -4.01 -20.34 8.14
CA ASP A 41 -4.24 -19.63 9.40
C ASP A 41 -3.04 -18.77 9.86
N ASP A 42 -1.82 -19.20 9.54
CA ASP A 42 -0.56 -18.51 9.89
C ASP A 42 -0.32 -17.31 8.97
N VAL A 43 -0.60 -17.47 7.67
CA VAL A 43 -0.55 -16.38 6.67
C VAL A 43 -1.48 -15.25 7.08
N TYR A 44 -2.74 -15.56 7.41
CA TYR A 44 -3.70 -14.53 7.81
C TYR A 44 -3.34 -13.87 9.14
N HIS A 45 -2.66 -14.58 10.04
CA HIS A 45 -2.20 -13.99 11.30
C HIS A 45 -1.08 -12.96 11.08
N GLU A 46 -0.07 -13.29 10.30
CA GLU A 46 1.03 -12.37 9.98
C GLU A 46 0.58 -11.18 9.14
N GLU A 47 -0.29 -11.40 8.17
CA GLU A 47 -0.87 -10.31 7.36
C GLU A 47 -1.71 -9.35 8.21
N ASN A 48 -2.47 -9.87 9.17
CA ASN A 48 -3.21 -9.02 10.09
C ASN A 48 -2.27 -8.20 11.00
N LYS A 49 -1.11 -8.73 11.37
CA LYS A 49 -0.08 -7.96 12.09
C LYS A 49 0.50 -6.85 11.22
N ALA A 50 0.76 -7.13 9.94
CA ALA A 50 1.29 -6.14 9.00
C ALA A 50 0.31 -4.96 8.82
N VAL A 51 -0.97 -5.25 8.54
CA VAL A 51 -2.01 -4.21 8.44
C VAL A 51 -2.15 -3.45 9.76
N TRP A 52 -2.10 -4.14 10.90
CA TRP A 52 -2.14 -3.45 12.20
C TRP A 52 -0.96 -2.51 12.42
N LYS A 53 0.25 -2.89 12.00
CA LYS A 53 1.43 -2.03 12.09
C LYS A 53 1.20 -0.72 11.33
N GLU A 54 0.73 -0.80 10.08
CA GLU A 54 0.41 0.38 9.28
C GLU A 54 -0.72 1.23 9.90
N VAL A 55 -1.78 0.59 10.41
CA VAL A 55 -2.85 1.30 11.13
C VAL A 55 -2.28 2.06 12.33
N LYS A 56 -1.39 1.44 13.10
CA LYS A 56 -0.78 2.06 14.28
C LYS A 56 0.09 3.25 13.89
N ASP A 57 0.87 3.14 12.82
CA ASP A 57 1.78 4.20 12.37
C ASP A 57 1.03 5.40 11.77
N ARG A 58 -0.18 5.18 11.22
CA ARG A 58 -1.06 6.23 10.68
C ARG A 58 -2.18 6.66 11.63
N ASN A 59 -2.25 6.05 12.80
CA ASN A 59 -3.16 6.45 13.86
C ASN A 59 -2.73 7.83 14.38
N GLY A 60 -3.54 8.85 14.10
CA GLY A 60 -3.13 10.23 14.30
C GLY A 60 -4.12 11.00 15.15
N ASN A 61 -5.32 11.23 14.62
CA ASN A 61 -6.36 12.03 15.26
C ASN A 61 -7.74 11.68 14.70
N GLU A 62 -8.79 12.25 15.31
CA GLU A 62 -10.19 11.99 14.95
C GLU A 62 -10.58 12.46 13.54
N SER A 63 -9.80 13.35 12.92
CA SER A 63 -10.03 13.82 11.54
C SER A 63 -9.48 12.88 10.47
N THR A 64 -8.90 11.74 10.89
CA THR A 64 -8.34 10.71 10.03
C THR A 64 -9.27 9.50 9.97
N LEU A 65 -9.60 9.09 8.75
CA LEU A 65 -10.33 7.86 8.45
C LEU A 65 -9.38 6.85 7.82
N ILE A 66 -9.40 5.63 8.33
CA ILE A 66 -8.56 4.53 7.86
C ILE A 66 -9.48 3.38 7.46
N PHE A 67 -9.40 2.96 6.19
CA PHE A 67 -9.95 1.70 5.75
C PHE A 67 -8.85 0.64 5.72
N ALA A 68 -9.00 -0.39 6.55
CA ALA A 68 -8.22 -1.61 6.45
C ALA A 68 -8.96 -2.56 5.49
N ILE A 69 -8.44 -2.69 4.28
CA ILE A 69 -8.99 -3.50 3.19
C ILE A 69 -8.27 -4.85 3.20
N VAL A 70 -9.01 -5.90 3.48
CA VAL A 70 -8.48 -7.26 3.67
C VAL A 70 -9.28 -8.26 2.83
N SER A 71 -8.79 -9.49 2.70
CA SER A 71 -9.56 -10.56 2.06
C SER A 71 -10.79 -10.95 2.91
N SER A 72 -11.78 -11.60 2.31
CA SER A 72 -13.02 -11.98 2.99
C SER A 72 -12.77 -12.82 4.25
N ASP A 73 -11.81 -13.74 4.19
CA ASP A 73 -11.45 -14.63 5.29
C ASP A 73 -10.77 -13.87 6.45
N GLN A 74 -9.99 -12.83 6.12
CA GLN A 74 -9.32 -11.96 7.10
C GLN A 74 -10.25 -10.95 7.78
N LYS A 75 -11.39 -10.61 7.17
CA LYS A 75 -12.28 -9.53 7.65
C LYS A 75 -12.68 -9.69 9.12
N LYS A 76 -13.13 -10.89 9.51
CA LYS A 76 -13.56 -11.18 10.89
C LYS A 76 -12.42 -11.09 11.91
N PRO A 77 -11.29 -11.81 11.74
CA PRO A 77 -10.18 -11.72 12.69
C PRO A 77 -9.57 -10.32 12.75
N MET A 78 -9.45 -9.62 11.61
CA MET A 78 -8.97 -8.24 11.57
C MET A 78 -9.91 -7.29 12.33
N ARG A 79 -11.23 -7.41 12.15
CA ARG A 79 -12.20 -6.61 12.91
C ARG A 79 -12.07 -6.85 14.40
N LYS A 80 -11.99 -8.11 14.84
CA LYS A 80 -11.81 -8.46 16.25
C LYS A 80 -10.53 -7.82 16.82
N LEU A 81 -9.43 -7.89 16.08
CA LEU A 81 -8.17 -7.24 16.45
C LEU A 81 -8.36 -5.73 16.64
N MET A 82 -8.99 -5.03 15.67
CA MET A 82 -9.22 -3.59 15.76
C MET A 82 -10.12 -3.19 16.92
N ASP A 83 -11.16 -3.97 17.20
CA ASP A 83 -12.07 -3.75 18.33
C ASP A 83 -11.33 -3.90 19.68
N GLU A 84 -10.46 -4.89 19.80
CA GLU A 84 -9.60 -5.06 20.98
C GLU A 84 -8.63 -3.87 21.15
N LYS A 85 -8.01 -3.40 20.07
CA LYS A 85 -7.12 -2.22 20.13
C LYS A 85 -7.88 -0.94 20.48
N LYS A 86 -9.11 -0.77 19.96
CA LYS A 86 -9.98 0.35 20.28
C LYS A 86 -10.39 0.35 21.75
N LYS A 87 -10.85 -0.80 22.28
CA LYS A 87 -11.20 -0.95 23.71
C LYS A 87 -10.01 -0.67 24.62
N GLY A 88 -8.81 -1.02 24.19
CA GLY A 88 -7.57 -0.70 24.88
C GLY A 88 -7.07 0.75 24.70
N GLY A 89 -7.85 1.64 24.09
CA GLY A 89 -7.50 3.06 23.90
C GLY A 89 -6.36 3.32 22.91
N LYS A 90 -6.02 2.34 22.05
CA LYS A 90 -4.87 2.42 21.13
C LYS A 90 -5.21 3.06 19.78
N LEU A 91 -6.46 3.48 19.57
CA LEU A 91 -6.96 4.07 18.32
C LEU A 91 -7.63 5.40 18.60
N GLN A 92 -7.12 6.46 17.98
CA GLN A 92 -7.68 7.81 17.98
C GLN A 92 -8.36 8.12 16.64
N SER A 93 -7.82 7.57 15.55
CA SER A 93 -8.45 7.63 14.22
C SER A 93 -9.69 6.73 14.15
N THR A 94 -10.60 7.04 13.24
CA THR A 94 -11.68 6.09 12.90
C THR A 94 -11.11 5.02 11.96
N VAL A 95 -11.13 3.76 12.40
CA VAL A 95 -10.67 2.62 11.62
C VAL A 95 -11.85 1.74 11.24
N VAL A 96 -11.97 1.40 9.96
CA VAL A 96 -13.03 0.54 9.43
C VAL A 96 -12.40 -0.61 8.66
N VAL A 97 -12.76 -1.83 9.04
CA VAL A 97 -12.30 -3.06 8.37
C VAL A 97 -13.32 -3.47 7.32
N THR A 98 -12.88 -3.56 6.06
CA THR A 98 -13.73 -3.91 4.92
C THR A 98 -12.99 -4.81 3.92
N THR A 99 -13.69 -5.22 2.88
CA THR A 99 -13.15 -5.97 1.73
C THR A 99 -13.33 -5.13 0.47
N GLN A 100 -12.60 -5.43 -0.60
CA GLN A 100 -12.75 -4.75 -1.89
C GLN A 100 -14.21 -4.70 -2.37
N SER A 101 -14.91 -5.83 -2.31
CA SER A 101 -16.32 -5.96 -2.72
C SER A 101 -17.32 -5.08 -1.96
N HIS A 102 -17.00 -4.70 -0.72
CA HIS A 102 -17.87 -3.88 0.14
C HIS A 102 -17.30 -2.48 0.37
N LEU A 103 -16.17 -2.14 -0.26
CA LEU A 103 -15.46 -0.89 0.02
C LEU A 103 -16.36 0.31 -0.25
N GLN A 104 -17.03 0.35 -1.41
CA GLN A 104 -17.84 1.52 -1.79
C GLN A 104 -19.05 1.72 -0.86
N ASP A 105 -19.78 0.66 -0.53
CA ASP A 105 -20.94 0.75 0.35
C ASP A 105 -20.54 1.23 1.75
N VAL A 106 -19.47 0.66 2.30
CA VAL A 106 -18.97 1.05 3.62
C VAL A 106 -18.38 2.46 3.57
N MET A 107 -17.72 2.85 2.48
CA MET A 107 -17.23 4.21 2.30
C MET A 107 -18.39 5.20 2.31
N ASN A 108 -19.41 4.98 1.48
CA ASN A 108 -20.60 5.83 1.41
C ASN A 108 -21.33 5.96 2.76
N ALA A 109 -21.39 4.87 3.54
CA ALA A 109 -22.04 4.88 4.86
C ALA A 109 -21.20 5.52 5.97
N THR A 110 -19.87 5.42 5.89
CA THR A 110 -18.95 5.89 6.95
C THR A 110 -18.55 7.35 6.75
N VAL A 111 -18.52 7.78 5.49
CA VAL A 111 -18.02 9.08 5.09
C VAL A 111 -18.96 10.19 5.57
N GLY A 112 -18.39 11.11 6.34
CA GLY A 112 -18.96 12.42 6.64
C GLY A 112 -17.93 13.51 6.43
N THR A 113 -18.36 14.77 6.38
CA THR A 113 -17.49 15.94 6.15
C THR A 113 -16.46 16.21 7.26
N ARG A 114 -16.47 15.43 8.35
CA ARG A 114 -15.56 15.57 9.48
C ARG A 114 -14.12 15.14 9.21
N TYR A 115 -13.91 14.25 8.22
CA TYR A 115 -12.57 13.73 7.94
C TYR A 115 -11.85 14.55 6.88
N LYS A 116 -10.58 14.86 7.15
CA LYS A 116 -9.71 15.58 6.22
C LYS A 116 -8.75 14.64 5.49
N THR A 117 -8.42 13.52 6.11
CA THR A 117 -7.44 12.56 5.61
C THR A 117 -8.03 11.16 5.54
N LEU A 118 -7.78 10.47 4.42
CA LEU A 118 -8.15 9.08 4.16
C LEU A 118 -6.90 8.24 3.97
N TYR A 119 -6.83 7.10 4.65
CA TYR A 119 -5.88 6.03 4.37
C TYR A 119 -6.63 4.79 3.88
N LEU A 120 -6.24 4.27 2.72
CA LEU A 120 -6.63 2.96 2.22
C LEU A 120 -5.43 2.03 2.44
N LEU A 121 -5.50 1.22 3.49
CA LEU A 121 -4.47 0.27 3.88
C LEU A 121 -4.88 -1.12 3.41
N VAL A 122 -4.13 -1.70 2.49
CA VAL A 122 -4.55 -2.90 1.74
C VAL A 122 -3.66 -4.08 2.07
N SER A 123 -4.21 -5.14 2.67
CA SER A 123 -3.52 -6.41 2.95
C SER A 123 -2.79 -6.96 1.71
N SER A 124 -1.68 -7.68 1.90
CA SER A 124 -0.97 -8.31 0.78
C SER A 124 -1.84 -9.34 0.02
N THR A 125 -2.85 -9.89 0.70
CA THR A 125 -3.79 -10.88 0.14
C THR A 125 -4.86 -10.28 -0.77
N VAL A 126 -4.82 -8.97 -1.03
CA VAL A 126 -5.73 -8.28 -1.95
C VAL A 126 -4.89 -7.69 -3.07
N ASP A 127 -4.93 -8.32 -4.23
CA ASP A 127 -4.17 -7.93 -5.42
C ASP A 127 -4.75 -6.71 -6.15
N TYR A 128 -6.07 -6.51 -6.05
CA TYR A 128 -6.77 -5.48 -6.81
C TYR A 128 -7.65 -4.58 -5.94
N LEU A 129 -7.61 -3.28 -6.20
CA LEU A 129 -8.36 -2.24 -5.50
C LEU A 129 -9.01 -1.27 -6.50
N THR A 130 -10.32 -1.09 -6.36
CA THR A 130 -11.10 -0.07 -7.07
C THR A 130 -11.96 0.72 -6.09
N TYR A 131 -11.99 2.04 -6.22
CA TYR A 131 -12.74 2.94 -5.34
C TYR A 131 -13.34 4.14 -6.08
N ASN A 132 -14.37 4.73 -5.49
CA ASN A 132 -14.84 6.07 -5.85
C ASN A 132 -14.81 6.95 -4.59
N ILE A 133 -13.79 7.81 -4.51
CA ILE A 133 -13.57 8.68 -3.36
C ILE A 133 -14.09 10.08 -3.69
N ALA A 134 -15.13 10.49 -2.97
CA ALA A 134 -15.67 11.83 -3.12
C ALA A 134 -14.69 12.94 -2.66
N GLY A 135 -14.84 14.12 -3.28
CA GLY A 135 -13.89 15.21 -3.21
C GLY A 135 -13.92 16.05 -1.93
N PHE A 136 -14.30 15.54 -0.77
CA PHE A 136 -14.24 16.31 0.50
C PHE A 136 -12.93 16.05 1.26
N PHE A 137 -12.25 14.92 1.05
CA PHE A 137 -10.91 14.70 1.62
C PHE A 137 -9.89 15.69 1.03
N LYS A 138 -8.97 16.15 1.87
CA LYS A 138 -7.80 16.95 1.45
C LYS A 138 -6.66 16.06 1.00
N SER A 139 -6.45 14.94 1.69
CA SER A 139 -5.38 14.00 1.40
C SER A 139 -5.86 12.56 1.47
N VAL A 140 -5.53 11.80 0.44
CA VAL A 140 -5.80 10.36 0.33
C VAL A 140 -4.46 9.64 0.17
N TYR A 141 -4.27 8.56 0.90
CA TYR A 141 -3.09 7.70 0.77
C TYR A 141 -3.55 6.28 0.52
N VAL A 142 -2.96 5.64 -0.49
CA VAL A 142 -3.17 4.22 -0.78
C VAL A 142 -1.87 3.51 -0.47
N THR A 143 -1.92 2.53 0.43
CA THR A 143 -0.73 1.86 0.94
C THR A 143 -0.97 0.37 0.99
N PRO A 144 -0.25 -0.43 0.19
CA PRO A 144 -0.23 -1.86 0.40
C PRO A 144 0.52 -2.17 1.71
N CYS A 145 -0.01 -3.11 2.47
CA CYS A 145 0.54 -3.59 3.72
C CYS A 145 1.24 -4.94 3.48
N GLY A 146 2.24 -5.23 4.30
CA GLY A 146 3.01 -6.47 4.20
C GLY A 146 4.17 -6.37 3.20
N LEU A 147 4.92 -7.46 3.08
CA LEU A 147 6.02 -7.56 2.13
C LEU A 147 5.46 -7.96 0.76
N ARG A 148 5.40 -7.01 -0.17
CA ARG A 148 5.06 -7.30 -1.57
C ARG A 148 6.34 -7.33 -2.40
N SER A 149 6.50 -8.39 -3.20
CA SER A 149 7.52 -8.41 -4.25
C SER A 149 7.05 -7.58 -5.46
N GLN A 150 7.95 -7.29 -6.40
CA GLN A 150 7.59 -6.59 -7.64
C GLN A 150 6.51 -7.31 -8.46
N HIS A 151 6.36 -8.63 -8.27
CA HIS A 151 5.31 -9.44 -8.90
C HIS A 151 4.00 -9.49 -8.09
N ASP A 152 4.01 -8.99 -6.85
CA ASP A 152 2.86 -8.97 -5.93
C ASP A 152 2.34 -7.54 -5.73
N ALA A 153 2.42 -6.69 -6.74
CA ALA A 153 1.94 -5.31 -6.67
C ALA A 153 0.42 -5.25 -6.37
N LEU A 154 -0.01 -4.14 -5.75
CA LEU A 154 -1.40 -3.78 -5.63
C LEU A 154 -1.84 -3.03 -6.90
N TYR A 155 -2.72 -3.65 -7.67
CA TYR A 155 -3.29 -3.06 -8.88
C TYR A 155 -4.47 -2.15 -8.53
N ILE A 156 -4.40 -0.90 -8.97
CA ILE A 156 -5.46 0.09 -8.83
C ILE A 156 -6.27 0.11 -10.12
N GLY A 157 -7.53 -0.27 -10.04
CA GLY A 157 -8.38 -0.38 -11.22
C GLY A 157 -8.57 0.96 -11.93
N SER A 158 -8.61 0.93 -13.27
CA SER A 158 -8.74 2.12 -14.14
C SER A 158 -9.97 2.98 -13.87
N SER A 159 -11.03 2.38 -13.31
CA SER A 159 -12.27 3.05 -12.93
C SER A 159 -12.18 3.75 -11.56
N SER A 160 -11.04 3.65 -10.87
CA SER A 160 -10.84 4.30 -9.57
C SER A 160 -10.81 5.81 -9.72
N THR A 161 -11.61 6.50 -8.91
CA THR A 161 -11.73 7.97 -8.94
C THR A 161 -11.45 8.64 -7.62
N PHE A 162 -10.91 9.86 -7.70
CA PHE A 162 -10.82 10.77 -6.57
C PHE A 162 -11.32 12.15 -6.98
N ALA A 163 -12.25 12.70 -6.19
CA ALA A 163 -12.88 14.00 -6.45
C ALA A 163 -13.49 14.11 -7.86
N GLY A 164 -14.01 12.99 -8.39
CA GLY A 164 -14.64 12.91 -9.71
C GLY A 164 -13.67 12.69 -10.88
N LEU A 165 -12.36 12.74 -10.66
CA LEU A 165 -11.36 12.47 -11.69
C LEU A 165 -10.88 11.02 -11.62
N ARG A 166 -10.61 10.42 -12.78
CA ARG A 166 -9.98 9.10 -12.85
C ARG A 166 -8.54 9.17 -12.38
N THR A 167 -8.02 8.03 -11.93
CA THR A 167 -6.67 7.94 -11.38
C THR A 167 -5.58 8.42 -12.36
N TYR A 168 -5.70 8.10 -13.65
CA TYR A 168 -4.76 8.53 -14.69
C TYR A 168 -4.97 9.97 -15.19
N GLU A 169 -6.08 10.62 -14.83
CA GLU A 169 -6.35 12.03 -15.13
C GLU A 169 -5.81 12.95 -14.04
N TRP A 170 -5.46 12.40 -12.87
CA TRP A 170 -5.23 13.19 -11.66
C TRP A 170 -4.15 14.25 -11.83
N ASP A 171 -3.04 13.93 -12.50
CA ASP A 171 -1.92 14.85 -12.69
C ASP A 171 -2.18 15.94 -13.74
N ARG A 172 -3.30 15.84 -14.47
CA ARG A 172 -3.74 16.81 -15.48
C ARG A 172 -4.76 17.81 -14.95
N ARG A 173 -5.09 17.74 -13.65
CA ARG A 173 -6.08 18.64 -13.03
C ARG A 173 -5.62 20.10 -13.07
N THR A 174 -6.51 21.00 -13.48
CA THR A 174 -6.26 22.45 -13.52
C THR A 174 -7.14 23.25 -12.54
N ASP A 175 -8.24 22.65 -12.06
CA ASP A 175 -9.14 23.31 -11.11
C ASP A 175 -8.42 23.61 -9.78
N SER A 176 -8.47 24.87 -9.35
CA SER A 176 -7.80 25.37 -8.15
C SER A 176 -8.21 24.67 -6.85
N LYS A 177 -9.44 24.14 -6.76
CA LYS A 177 -9.91 23.33 -5.62
C LYS A 177 -9.32 21.93 -5.66
N LEU A 178 -9.11 21.35 -6.84
CA LEU A 178 -8.48 20.04 -7.02
C LEU A 178 -6.96 20.10 -6.83
N LEU A 179 -6.32 21.21 -7.16
CA LEU A 179 -4.89 21.44 -6.91
C LEU A 179 -4.54 21.44 -5.41
N LYS A 180 -5.48 21.87 -4.54
CA LYS A 180 -5.32 21.81 -3.07
C LYS A 180 -5.50 20.41 -2.49
N LYS A 181 -5.84 19.41 -3.32
CA LYS A 181 -6.04 18.03 -2.91
C LYS A 181 -4.86 17.16 -3.33
N ARG A 182 -4.64 16.10 -2.58
CA ARG A 182 -3.57 15.13 -2.84
C ARG A 182 -4.10 13.71 -2.75
N ILE A 183 -3.74 12.89 -3.72
CA ILE A 183 -3.75 11.43 -3.61
C ILE A 183 -2.31 10.96 -3.77
N THR A 184 -1.90 9.98 -2.97
CA THR A 184 -0.55 9.44 -3.00
C THR A 184 -0.62 7.93 -2.93
N TYR A 185 0.03 7.28 -3.87
CA TYR A 185 0.21 5.84 -3.93
C TYR A 185 1.57 5.50 -3.35
N ALA A 186 1.62 4.62 -2.36
CA ALA A 186 2.89 4.12 -1.83
C ALA A 186 3.56 3.18 -2.83
N GLU A 187 4.83 2.88 -2.57
CA GLU A 187 5.56 1.86 -3.32
C GLU A 187 4.80 0.52 -3.31
N GLY A 188 4.78 -0.15 -4.46
CA GLY A 188 4.01 -1.37 -4.67
C GLY A 188 2.58 -1.16 -5.20
N CYS A 189 2.12 0.08 -5.37
CA CYS A 189 0.89 0.37 -6.13
C CYS A 189 1.18 0.51 -7.62
N VAL A 190 0.35 -0.12 -8.46
CA VAL A 190 0.41 -0.03 -9.92
C VAL A 190 -0.97 0.35 -10.45
N ILE A 191 -1.06 1.36 -11.31
CA ILE A 191 -2.33 1.73 -11.95
C ILE A 191 -2.58 0.78 -13.12
N ASP A 192 -3.63 0.00 -13.03
CA ASP A 192 -4.06 -0.90 -14.09
C ASP A 192 -4.99 -0.18 -15.05
N LEU A 193 -4.55 -0.05 -16.30
CA LEU A 193 -5.27 0.65 -17.37
C LEU A 193 -5.93 -0.30 -18.37
N GLN A 194 -5.86 -1.62 -18.17
CA GLN A 194 -6.29 -2.60 -19.18
C GLN A 194 -7.74 -2.38 -19.66
N ASP A 195 -8.67 -2.10 -18.74
CA ASP A 195 -10.09 -1.92 -19.08
C ASP A 195 -10.41 -0.59 -19.78
N ASN A 196 -9.49 0.39 -19.78
CA ASN A 196 -9.72 1.73 -20.35
C ASN A 196 -8.49 2.22 -21.13
N LEU A 197 -7.73 1.31 -21.73
CA LEU A 197 -6.41 1.63 -22.28
C LEU A 197 -6.47 2.68 -23.40
N GLU A 198 -7.46 2.60 -24.29
CA GLU A 198 -7.62 3.55 -25.40
C GLU A 198 -7.93 4.96 -24.91
N GLU A 199 -8.88 5.08 -23.97
CA GLU A 199 -9.25 6.34 -23.35
C GLU A 199 -8.09 6.94 -22.56
N ALA A 200 -7.42 6.12 -21.74
CA ALA A 200 -6.25 6.54 -21.00
C ALA A 200 -5.13 6.99 -21.94
N ARG A 201 -4.89 6.27 -23.05
CA ARG A 201 -3.91 6.66 -24.07
C ARG A 201 -4.29 7.97 -24.74
N ARG A 202 -5.56 8.21 -25.06
CA ARG A 202 -6.00 9.49 -25.62
C ARG A 202 -5.68 10.63 -24.65
N VAL A 203 -6.16 10.52 -23.41
CA VAL A 203 -5.98 11.55 -22.37
C VAL A 203 -4.51 11.79 -22.06
N LEU A 204 -3.68 10.75 -21.96
CA LEU A 204 -2.26 10.89 -21.64
C LEU A 204 -1.44 11.50 -22.79
N ASN A 205 -1.87 11.35 -24.04
CA ASN A 205 -1.21 11.94 -25.21
C ASN A 205 -1.70 13.36 -25.53
N GLU A 206 -2.82 13.80 -24.96
CA GLU A 206 -3.25 15.19 -25.14
C GLU A 206 -2.25 16.14 -24.46
N PRO A 207 -1.89 17.27 -25.09
CA PRO A 207 -1.06 18.28 -24.43
C PRO A 207 -1.78 18.80 -23.19
N ILE A 208 -1.04 18.91 -22.08
CA ILE A 208 -1.58 19.53 -20.86
C ILE A 208 -1.78 21.01 -21.18
N VAL A 209 -3.04 21.42 -21.32
CA VAL A 209 -3.39 22.84 -21.39
C VAL A 209 -2.97 23.44 -20.06
N GLN A 210 -1.86 24.19 -20.07
CA GLN A 210 -1.45 24.93 -18.89
C GLN A 210 -2.62 25.81 -18.44
N PRO A 211 -2.89 25.92 -17.13
CA PRO A 211 -3.89 26.86 -16.66
C PRO A 211 -3.60 28.20 -17.33
N ASN A 212 -4.62 28.80 -17.93
CA ASN A 212 -4.49 30.06 -18.63
C ASN A 212 -4.12 31.11 -17.57
N LEU A 213 -2.82 31.27 -17.33
CA LEU A 213 -2.28 32.26 -16.41
C LEU A 213 -2.85 33.59 -16.89
N GLU A 214 -3.48 34.36 -15.99
CA GLU A 214 -3.85 35.71 -16.36
C GLU A 214 -2.58 36.47 -16.77
N GLU A 215 -2.71 37.43 -17.68
CA GLU A 215 -1.56 38.14 -18.24
C GLU A 215 -0.71 38.79 -17.13
N THR A 216 -1.35 39.16 -16.01
CA THR A 216 -0.76 39.61 -14.76
C THR A 216 0.14 38.56 -14.09
N ASP A 217 -0.31 37.31 -13.98
CA ASP A 217 0.47 36.21 -13.41
C ASP A 217 1.67 35.86 -14.30
N LYS A 218 1.50 35.91 -15.63
CA LYS A 218 2.62 35.71 -16.57
C LYS A 218 3.69 36.79 -16.42
N VAL A 219 3.27 38.05 -16.26
CA VAL A 219 4.18 39.19 -16.06
C VAL A 219 4.92 39.06 -14.73
N GLU A 220 4.25 38.69 -13.64
CA GLU A 220 4.91 38.51 -12.33
C GLU A 220 5.86 37.31 -12.32
N ILE A 221 5.46 36.18 -12.93
CA ILE A 221 6.34 35.01 -13.08
C ILE A 221 7.58 35.37 -13.90
N LYS A 222 7.42 36.11 -15.00
CA LYS A 222 8.54 36.59 -15.82
C LYS A 222 9.45 37.53 -15.02
N ARG A 223 8.88 38.45 -14.26
CA ARG A 223 9.63 39.37 -13.39
C ARG A 223 10.46 38.61 -12.34
N GLN A 224 9.88 37.61 -11.70
CA GLN A 224 10.57 36.73 -10.74
C GLN A 224 11.72 35.96 -11.40
N PHE A 225 11.51 35.46 -12.62
CA PHE A 225 12.53 34.72 -13.36
C PHE A 225 13.68 35.62 -13.83
N ASP A 226 13.37 36.83 -14.30
CA ASP A 226 14.38 37.82 -14.72
C ASP A 226 15.23 38.28 -13.52
N LEU A 227 14.63 38.53 -12.36
CA LEU A 227 15.34 38.82 -11.11
C LEU A 227 16.27 37.67 -10.69
N PHE A 228 15.78 36.43 -10.74
CA PHE A 228 16.60 35.25 -10.41
C PHE A 228 17.78 35.08 -11.36
N ARG A 229 17.60 35.44 -12.63
CA ARG A 229 18.64 35.36 -13.65
C ARG A 229 19.69 36.46 -13.51
N GLU A 230 19.30 37.66 -13.06
CA GLU A 230 20.22 38.75 -12.72
C GLU A 230 21.09 38.43 -11.49
N ASP A 231 20.52 37.76 -10.48
CA ASP A 231 21.28 37.30 -9.30
C ASP A 231 22.33 36.22 -9.65
N VAL A 232 22.02 35.32 -10.60
CA VAL A 232 22.96 34.30 -11.09
C VAL A 232 24.10 34.91 -11.91
N VAL A 233 23.84 35.99 -12.65
CA VAL A 233 24.86 36.69 -13.43
C VAL A 233 25.75 37.56 -12.54
N CYS A 234 25.21 38.19 -11.49
CA CYS A 234 26.00 38.99 -10.53
C CYS A 234 26.84 38.16 -9.54
N GLY A 235 26.62 36.85 -9.44
CA GLY A 235 27.39 35.96 -8.56
C GLY A 235 28.72 35.45 -9.13
N SER A 236 29.10 35.85 -10.36
CA SER A 236 30.21 35.23 -11.11
C SER A 236 31.43 36.13 -11.37
N GLU A 237 31.59 37.23 -10.64
CA GLU A 237 32.85 37.98 -10.60
C GLU A 237 33.30 38.25 -9.16
N GLY A 238 34.25 37.45 -8.66
CA GLY A 238 34.85 37.72 -7.35
C GLY A 238 35.66 36.60 -6.71
N SER A 239 36.30 35.71 -7.48
CA SER A 239 37.31 34.81 -6.94
C SER A 239 38.54 34.79 -7.83
N ARG A 240 39.45 35.74 -7.58
CA ARG A 240 40.88 35.63 -7.88
C ARG A 240 41.64 36.63 -7.01
N GLY A 241 42.41 36.10 -6.06
CA GLY A 241 43.14 36.88 -5.08
C GLY A 241 44.32 37.66 -5.65
N THR A 242 44.87 38.55 -4.84
CA THR A 242 46.32 38.73 -4.68
C THR A 242 46.62 39.38 -3.34
N SER A 243 47.62 38.81 -2.70
CA SER A 243 48.25 39.22 -1.46
C SER A 243 48.84 40.64 -1.56
N ARG A 244 48.70 41.46 -0.51
CA ARG A 244 49.70 42.46 -0.16
C ARG A 244 49.77 42.69 1.34
N HIS A 245 50.94 42.35 1.88
CA HIS A 245 51.44 42.71 3.20
C HIS A 245 51.33 44.21 3.50
N GLY A 246 51.05 44.53 4.76
CA GLY A 246 51.17 45.87 5.34
C GLY A 246 51.14 45.81 6.88
N PHE A 247 52.26 45.39 7.47
CA PHE A 247 52.54 45.41 8.90
C PHE A 247 52.76 46.85 9.40
N ARG A 248 52.11 47.24 10.51
CA ARG A 248 52.47 48.25 11.56
C ARG A 248 51.18 48.57 12.34
N GLY A 249 51.05 48.53 13.66
CA GLY A 249 51.95 48.26 14.78
C GLY A 249 51.42 48.98 16.04
N GLY A 250 51.29 48.25 17.17
CA GLY A 250 51.18 48.75 18.58
C GLY A 250 49.84 49.40 18.99
N LYS A 251 49.29 49.25 20.20
CA LYS A 251 49.77 49.00 21.58
C LYS A 251 48.55 48.47 22.39
N VAL A 252 48.60 47.38 23.16
CA VAL A 252 49.01 47.27 24.58
C VAL A 252 48.47 48.43 25.45
N PHE A 253 47.38 48.21 26.18
CA PHE A 253 47.34 47.74 27.58
C PHE A 253 46.04 46.96 27.82
#